data_AF-A0A0A0JKI7-F1
#
_entry.id   AF-A0A0A0JKI7-F1
#
_cell.length_a   1.000
_cell.length_b   1.000
_cell.length_c   1.000
_cell.angle_alpha   90.00
_cell.angle_beta   90.00
_cell.angle_gamma   90.00
#
_symmetry.space_group_name_H-M   'P 1'
#
loop_
_entity.id
_entity.type
_entity.pdbx_description
1 polymer ?
#
loop_
_entity_poly.entity_id
_entity_poly.type
_entity_poly.pdbx_seq_one_letter_code
_entity_poly.pdbx_strand_id
1 'polypeptide(L)'
;MWESPESWWRRLKLGREEFLQRALTTLVLGGEAPPWNSPRVPSPEGMQFLKLLDTLAHGDTAGSELEPDSFVDEYLLPKVESTAENGWPDWAVLWPQRVWVIELKTEAGSHRPAQLPYYSRLAAAAHPHRAIDLTYITGPLTKPAPELVAGQRYSHLVWSDVLPLVETVWGSESRPEVGSYVQAVANVVSNLARLRPMEQRLALVGEVPVDPAGEADEVTPETSRSQQQEPTDDLLALARATASDGRQRGVGAASPEDLTSLKEAARSAINAVAVDDPTRFVMPWVWDASKTGGRALTAEGTEFGYELRFSRYKTIQIKP
;
A
#
# COMPACT_ATOMS: atom_id res chain seq x y z
N MET A 1 19.54 -2.19 20.36
CA MET A 1 20.28 -2.27 19.08
C MET A 1 19.23 -2.30 18.00
N TRP A 2 19.21 -1.34 17.07
CA TRP A 2 18.24 -1.35 15.99
C TRP A 2 18.66 -2.40 14.97
N GLU A 3 17.75 -3.28 14.54
CA GLU A 3 18.00 -4.12 13.38
C GLU A 3 18.05 -3.23 12.13
N SER A 4 18.87 -3.58 11.13
CA SER A 4 19.01 -2.72 9.94
C SER A 4 17.73 -2.72 9.11
N PRO A 5 17.40 -1.59 8.46
CA PRO A 5 16.18 -1.47 7.64
C PRO A 5 16.18 -2.46 6.47
N GLU A 6 17.33 -2.77 5.88
CA GLU A 6 17.48 -3.77 4.82
C GLU A 6 17.16 -5.19 5.30
N SER A 7 17.58 -5.54 6.52
CA SER A 7 17.28 -6.83 7.15
C SER A 7 15.76 -7.02 7.32
N TRP A 8 15.09 -6.00 7.86
CA TRP A 8 13.63 -5.98 8.00
C TRP A 8 12.93 -6.14 6.67
N TRP A 9 13.30 -5.34 5.69
CA TRP A 9 12.64 -5.37 4.39
C TRP A 9 12.79 -6.73 3.71
N ARG A 10 13.98 -7.35 3.82
CA ARG A 10 14.22 -8.70 3.29
C ARG A 10 13.36 -9.74 3.99
N ARG A 11 13.40 -9.79 5.32
CA ARG A 11 12.77 -10.82 6.15
C ARG A 11 11.24 -10.73 6.18
N LEU A 12 10.71 -9.52 6.34
CA LEU A 12 9.27 -9.28 6.51
C LEU A 12 8.53 -9.10 5.18
N LYS A 13 9.27 -8.94 4.07
CA LYS A 13 8.73 -8.74 2.73
C LYS A 13 7.78 -7.54 2.60
N LEU A 14 8.04 -6.47 3.35
CA LEU A 14 7.22 -5.26 3.42
C LEU A 14 6.97 -4.61 2.04
N GLY A 15 5.78 -4.02 1.89
CA GLY A 15 5.53 -3.01 0.84
C GLY A 15 6.34 -1.73 1.07
N ARG A 16 6.34 -0.79 0.12
CA ARG A 16 7.02 0.51 0.29
C ARG A 16 6.36 1.35 1.39
N GLU A 17 5.03 1.35 1.45
CA GLU A 17 4.21 2.01 2.47
C GLU A 17 4.57 1.52 3.87
N GLU A 18 4.40 0.21 4.10
CA GLU A 18 4.72 -0.45 5.37
C GLU A 18 6.20 -0.25 5.77
N PHE A 19 7.11 -0.26 4.79
CA PHE A 19 8.52 0.01 5.05
C PHE A 19 8.74 1.44 5.56
N LEU A 20 8.20 2.45 4.87
CA LEU A 20 8.34 3.86 5.26
C LEU A 20 7.69 4.12 6.62
N GLN A 21 6.47 3.61 6.82
CA GLN A 21 5.77 3.69 8.10
C GLN A 21 6.63 3.12 9.23
N ARG A 22 7.10 1.87 9.10
CA ARG A 22 7.89 1.22 10.14
C ARG A 22 9.23 1.92 10.38
N ALA A 23 9.93 2.34 9.33
CA ALA A 23 11.21 3.03 9.45
C ALA A 23 11.05 4.38 10.18
N LEU A 24 10.03 5.17 9.82
CA LEU A 24 9.75 6.44 10.47
C LEU A 24 9.18 6.28 11.88
N THR A 25 8.33 5.28 12.13
CA THR A 25 7.91 4.92 13.50
C THR A 25 9.12 4.64 14.39
N THR A 26 10.12 3.89 13.89
CA THR A 26 11.35 3.63 14.63
C THR A 26 12.16 4.90 14.91
N LEU A 27 12.27 5.80 13.94
CA LEU A 27 12.93 7.11 14.13
C LEU A 27 12.18 7.99 15.14
N VAL A 28 10.86 8.09 15.04
CA VAL A 28 10.00 8.90 15.93
C VAL A 28 10.07 8.42 17.37
N LEU A 29 10.14 7.11 17.60
CA LEU A 29 10.19 6.54 18.94
C LEU A 29 11.61 6.38 19.48
N GLY A 30 12.63 6.63 18.66
CA GLY A 30 14.03 6.38 19.03
C GLY A 30 14.32 4.91 19.35
N GLY A 31 13.57 3.97 18.76
CA GLY A 31 13.60 2.57 19.15
C GLY A 31 12.79 1.63 18.25
N GLU A 32 12.62 0.38 18.69
CA GLU A 32 11.82 -0.59 17.94
C GLU A 32 10.37 -0.14 17.80
N ALA A 33 9.77 -0.38 16.62
CA ALA A 33 8.35 -0.15 16.40
C ALA A 33 7.52 -1.00 17.40
N PRO A 34 6.53 -0.39 18.09
CA PRO A 34 5.76 -1.04 19.12
C PRO A 34 4.74 -2.02 18.49
N PRO A 35 4.05 -2.83 19.31
CA PRO A 35 2.83 -3.49 18.85
C PRO A 35 1.82 -2.46 18.35
N TRP A 36 0.97 -2.87 17.40
CA TRP A 36 -0.08 -2.03 16.85
C TRP A 36 -0.98 -1.45 17.94
N ASN A 37 -1.47 -0.22 17.71
CA ASN A 37 -2.35 0.52 18.60
C ASN A 37 -1.80 0.70 20.03
N SER A 38 -0.48 0.71 20.21
CA SER A 38 0.14 0.92 21.51
C SER A 38 0.67 2.35 21.65
N PRO A 39 0.12 3.17 22.57
CA PRO A 39 0.58 4.54 22.75
C PRO A 39 2.00 4.58 23.31
N ARG A 40 2.84 5.42 22.71
CA ARG A 40 4.22 5.67 23.11
C ARG A 40 4.51 7.16 23.14
N VAL A 41 5.36 7.59 24.06
CA VAL A 41 5.88 8.96 24.03
C VAL A 41 6.97 9.03 22.94
N PRO A 42 6.92 9.98 22.00
CA PRO A 42 8.00 10.19 21.03
C PRO A 42 9.35 10.43 21.71
N SER A 43 10.46 10.12 21.04
CA SER A 43 11.77 10.60 21.48
C SER A 43 11.85 12.14 21.34
N PRO A 44 12.86 12.81 21.93
CA PRO A 44 13.05 14.25 21.71
C PRO A 44 13.15 14.64 20.23
N GLU A 45 13.85 13.85 19.42
CA GLU A 45 13.98 14.05 17.98
C GLU A 45 12.65 13.75 17.26
N GLY A 46 11.97 12.65 17.63
CA GLY A 46 10.64 12.35 17.11
C GLY A 46 9.62 13.44 17.40
N MET A 47 9.68 14.03 18.60
CA MET A 47 8.87 15.17 18.99
C MET A 47 9.14 16.38 18.08
N GLN A 48 10.41 16.67 17.81
CA GLN A 48 10.81 17.73 16.89
C GLN A 48 10.29 17.47 15.47
N PHE A 49 10.42 16.25 14.96
CA PHE A 49 9.87 15.87 13.66
C PHE A 49 8.35 16.07 13.59
N LEU A 50 7.60 15.61 14.60
CA LEU A 50 6.14 15.76 14.64
C LEU A 50 5.72 17.23 14.69
N LYS A 51 6.45 18.09 15.42
CA LYS A 51 6.21 19.55 15.44
C LYS A 51 6.45 20.19 14.06
N LEU A 52 7.54 19.81 13.39
CA LEU A 52 7.84 20.29 12.03
C LEU A 52 6.80 19.79 11.01
N LEU A 53 6.38 18.53 11.12
CA LEU A 53 5.36 17.96 10.24
C LEU A 53 4.00 18.61 10.46
N ASP A 54 3.63 18.90 11.72
CA ASP A 54 2.39 19.62 12.04
C ASP A 54 2.42 21.04 11.48
N THR A 55 3.55 21.73 11.61
CA THR A 55 3.75 23.06 11.02
C THR A 55 3.65 23.02 9.50
N LEU A 56 4.24 22.02 8.85
CA LEU A 56 4.13 21.82 7.41
C LEU A 56 2.67 21.52 6.98
N ALA A 57 1.96 20.69 7.74
CA ALA A 57 0.60 20.27 7.41
C ALA A 57 -0.45 21.35 7.67
N HIS A 58 -0.34 22.06 8.79
CA HIS A 58 -1.41 22.90 9.34
C HIS A 58 -0.99 24.33 9.70
N GLY A 59 0.27 24.69 9.44
CA GLY A 59 0.85 26.00 9.73
C GLY A 59 1.17 26.21 11.20
N ASP A 60 1.78 27.37 11.50
CA ASP A 60 1.99 27.83 12.87
C ASP A 60 0.64 28.17 13.51
N THR A 61 0.08 27.23 14.27
CA THR A 61 -1.09 27.49 15.09
C THR A 61 -0.68 27.69 16.54
N ALA A 62 -1.20 28.76 17.16
CA ALA A 62 -0.92 29.17 18.54
C ALA A 62 -1.30 28.13 19.63
N GLY A 63 -1.77 26.94 19.24
CA GLY A 63 -1.98 25.80 20.13
C GLY A 63 -0.77 24.87 20.27
N SER A 64 0.38 25.20 19.65
CA SER A 64 1.59 24.37 19.59
C SER A 64 2.47 24.38 20.85
N GLU A 65 2.11 25.16 21.89
CA GLU A 65 2.84 25.16 23.17
C GLU A 65 2.71 23.83 23.92
N LEU A 66 1.62 23.09 23.71
CA LEU A 66 1.41 21.80 24.33
C LEU A 66 2.06 20.68 23.53
N GLU A 67 2.82 19.84 24.23
CA GLU A 67 3.39 18.63 23.66
C GLU A 67 2.31 17.54 23.52
N PRO A 68 2.40 16.67 22.49
CA PRO A 68 1.54 15.51 22.39
C PRO A 68 1.76 14.57 23.57
N ASP A 69 0.66 14.03 24.09
CA ASP A 69 0.63 13.00 25.13
C ASP A 69 1.23 11.69 24.62
N SER A 70 1.00 11.35 23.35
CA SER A 70 1.47 10.10 22.74
C SER A 70 1.42 10.10 21.21
N PHE A 71 2.23 9.23 20.64
CA PHE A 71 2.20 8.75 19.26
C PHE A 71 1.74 7.28 19.26
N VAL A 72 0.91 6.92 18.27
CA VAL A 72 0.38 5.57 18.09
C VAL A 72 0.59 5.14 16.65
N ASP A 73 1.23 3.99 16.47
CA ASP A 73 1.35 3.28 15.19
C ASP A 73 0.16 2.32 15.02
N GLU A 74 -0.44 2.28 13.83
CA GLU A 74 -1.64 1.49 13.51
C GLU A 74 -2.78 1.78 14.50
N TYR A 75 -3.29 3.02 14.47
CA TYR A 75 -4.20 3.51 15.49
C TYR A 75 -5.60 2.90 15.35
N LEU A 76 -6.13 2.29 16.41
CA LEU A 76 -7.49 1.76 16.37
C LEU A 76 -8.51 2.89 16.56
N LEU A 77 -9.29 3.15 15.52
CA LEU A 77 -10.52 3.93 15.59
C LEU A 77 -11.72 2.98 15.71
N PRO A 78 -12.42 2.93 16.87
CA PRO A 78 -13.56 2.06 17.05
C PRO A 78 -14.69 2.38 16.07
N LYS A 79 -15.32 1.33 15.52
CA LYS A 79 -16.53 1.47 14.73
C LYS A 79 -17.67 2.09 15.54
N VAL A 80 -18.45 2.95 14.88
CA VAL A 80 -19.64 3.59 15.48
C VAL A 80 -20.87 2.69 15.40
N GLU A 81 -20.97 1.89 14.34
CA GLU A 81 -22.11 1.01 14.07
C GLU A 81 -21.69 -0.45 14.16
N SER A 82 -22.59 -1.33 14.61
CA SER A 82 -22.27 -2.75 14.82
C SER A 82 -21.88 -3.49 13.53
N THR A 83 -22.44 -3.07 12.40
CA THR A 83 -22.19 -3.63 11.06
C THR A 83 -20.98 -3.02 10.35
N ALA A 84 -20.42 -1.93 10.87
CA ALA A 84 -19.26 -1.26 10.28
C ALA A 84 -17.94 -1.92 10.69
N GLU A 85 -16.85 -1.51 10.06
CA GLU A 85 -15.49 -1.96 10.38
C GLU A 85 -14.77 -0.95 11.28
N ASN A 86 -13.77 -1.38 12.04
CA ASN A 86 -12.91 -0.41 12.72
C ASN A 86 -12.05 0.33 11.69
N GLY A 87 -11.63 1.55 12.02
CA GLY A 87 -10.60 2.25 11.27
C GLY A 87 -9.21 1.93 11.84
N TRP A 88 -8.22 1.90 10.94
CA TRP A 88 -6.81 1.69 11.27
C TRP A 88 -5.97 2.67 10.48
N PRO A 89 -5.92 3.96 10.86
CA PRO A 89 -4.99 4.90 10.26
C PRO A 89 -3.56 4.53 10.62
N ASP A 90 -2.64 4.78 9.69
CA ASP A 90 -1.23 4.38 9.85
C ASP A 90 -0.61 5.00 11.11
N TRP A 91 -0.85 6.29 11.37
CA TRP A 91 -0.46 6.94 12.63
C TRP A 91 -1.59 7.77 13.27
N ALA A 92 -1.49 7.92 14.59
CA ALA A 92 -2.15 8.99 15.31
C ALA A 92 -1.22 9.66 16.31
N VAL A 93 -1.39 10.97 16.48
CA VAL A 93 -0.71 11.75 17.51
C VAL A 93 -1.77 12.42 18.38
N LEU A 94 -1.73 12.12 19.68
CA LEU A 94 -2.74 12.53 20.64
C LEU A 94 -2.22 13.72 21.44
N TRP A 95 -2.92 14.84 21.35
CA TRP A 95 -2.75 15.99 22.24
C TRP A 95 -3.92 16.06 23.22
N PRO A 96 -3.79 16.86 24.30
CA PRO A 96 -4.90 17.14 25.20
C PRO A 96 -6.16 17.65 24.47
N GLN A 97 -5.97 18.55 23.51
CA GLN A 97 -7.03 19.31 22.81
C GLN A 97 -7.35 18.82 21.39
N ARG A 98 -6.54 17.92 20.82
CA ARG A 98 -6.73 17.44 19.45
C ARG A 98 -6.25 16.00 19.25
N VAL A 99 -6.81 15.36 18.25
CA VAL A 99 -6.29 14.10 17.69
C VAL A 99 -5.87 14.35 16.26
N TRP A 100 -4.62 14.08 15.96
CA TRP A 100 -4.11 14.15 14.61
C TRP A 100 -3.99 12.75 14.04
N VAL A 101 -4.79 12.47 13.02
CA VAL A 101 -4.77 11.23 12.26
C VAL A 101 -3.92 11.43 11.02
N ILE A 102 -3.01 10.50 10.74
CA ILE A 102 -2.12 10.56 9.59
C ILE A 102 -2.25 9.26 8.81
N GLU A 103 -2.59 9.37 7.53
CA GLU A 103 -2.65 8.25 6.59
C GLU A 103 -1.54 8.40 5.55
N LEU A 104 -0.80 7.32 5.32
CA LEU A 104 0.35 7.22 4.45
C LEU A 104 -0.02 6.41 3.22
N LYS A 105 0.44 6.84 2.04
CA LYS A 105 0.36 6.05 0.82
C LYS A 105 1.63 6.18 0.00
N THR A 106 2.08 5.08 -0.60
CA THR A 106 3.19 5.14 -1.58
C THR A 106 2.73 4.98 -3.02
N GLU A 107 1.59 4.33 -3.25
CA GLU A 107 1.06 4.02 -4.58
C GLU A 107 -0.31 4.68 -4.81
N ALA A 108 -0.62 5.01 -6.06
CA ALA A 108 -1.95 5.50 -6.42
C ALA A 108 -3.05 4.44 -6.20
N GLY A 109 -2.71 3.16 -6.42
CA GLY A 109 -3.63 2.03 -6.30
C GLY A 109 -4.02 1.66 -4.86
N SER A 110 -3.31 2.15 -3.83
CA SER A 110 -3.69 1.93 -2.43
C SER A 110 -4.69 2.97 -1.91
N HIS A 111 -4.98 4.02 -2.68
CA HIS A 111 -5.98 5.03 -2.32
C HIS A 111 -7.40 4.46 -2.34
N ARG A 112 -8.15 4.71 -1.27
CA ARG A 112 -9.58 4.39 -1.17
C ARG A 112 -10.35 5.70 -0.91
N PRO A 113 -11.20 6.18 -1.85
CA PRO A 113 -11.85 7.48 -1.74
C PRO A 113 -12.65 7.70 -0.45
N ALA A 114 -13.28 6.64 0.07
CA ALA A 114 -14.09 6.70 1.29
C ALA A 114 -13.28 6.63 2.60
N GLN A 115 -11.99 6.30 2.56
CA GLN A 115 -11.20 5.98 3.75
C GLN A 115 -10.99 7.20 4.65
N LEU A 116 -10.57 8.33 4.08
CA LEU A 116 -10.29 9.56 4.84
C LEU A 116 -11.56 10.16 5.48
N PRO A 117 -12.70 10.32 4.76
CA PRO A 117 -13.97 10.69 5.40
C PRO A 117 -14.38 9.72 6.51
N TYR A 118 -14.15 8.42 6.29
CA TYR A 118 -14.48 7.40 7.27
C TYR A 118 -13.68 7.56 8.56
N TYR A 119 -12.35 7.73 8.47
CA TYR A 119 -11.48 7.95 9.62
C TYR A 119 -11.81 9.24 10.36
N SER A 120 -12.08 10.33 9.63
CA SER A 120 -12.52 11.60 10.22
C SER A 120 -13.77 11.43 11.09
N ARG A 121 -14.77 10.69 10.58
CA ARG A 121 -16.01 10.37 11.32
C ARG A 121 -15.74 9.53 12.57
N LEU A 122 -14.93 8.48 12.45
CA LEU A 122 -14.62 7.61 13.59
C LEU A 122 -13.81 8.35 14.66
N ALA A 123 -12.85 9.18 14.26
CA ALA A 123 -12.04 9.99 15.17
C ALA A 123 -12.90 11.00 15.94
N ALA A 124 -13.83 11.69 15.26
CA ALA A 124 -14.77 12.59 15.92
C ALA A 124 -15.69 11.88 16.93
N ALA A 125 -16.12 10.65 16.62
CA ALA A 125 -16.92 9.84 17.54
C ALA A 125 -16.11 9.32 18.75
N ALA A 126 -14.85 8.92 18.53
CA ALA A 126 -13.96 8.44 19.58
C ALA A 126 -13.46 9.57 20.50
N HIS A 127 -13.39 10.81 19.99
CA HIS A 127 -12.84 11.97 20.70
C HIS A 127 -13.77 13.20 20.60
N PRO A 128 -14.99 13.15 21.18
CA PRO A 128 -16.03 14.17 20.96
C PRO A 128 -15.70 15.56 21.50
N HIS A 129 -14.62 15.72 22.27
CA HIS A 129 -14.19 16.98 22.88
C HIS A 129 -12.85 17.49 22.34
N ARG A 130 -12.32 16.85 21.29
CA ARG A 130 -11.03 17.20 20.69
C ARG A 130 -11.24 17.67 19.25
N ALA A 131 -10.42 18.61 18.81
CA ALA A 131 -10.31 18.93 17.39
C ALA A 131 -9.71 17.72 16.65
N ILE A 132 -10.09 17.54 15.39
CA ILE A 132 -9.60 16.42 14.56
C ILE A 132 -8.77 16.99 13.42
N ASP A 133 -7.50 16.67 13.40
CA ASP A 133 -6.63 16.98 12.28
C ASP A 133 -6.41 15.72 11.45
N LEU A 134 -6.44 15.85 10.13
CA LEU A 134 -6.16 14.76 9.20
C LEU A 134 -5.05 15.17 8.24
N THR A 135 -3.99 14.39 8.18
CA THR A 135 -2.95 14.56 7.15
C THR A 135 -2.88 13.32 6.28
N TYR A 136 -2.94 13.53 4.98
CA TYR A 136 -2.74 12.48 3.99
C TYR A 136 -1.37 12.69 3.35
N ILE A 137 -0.45 11.75 3.56
CA ILE A 137 0.90 11.79 2.97
C ILE A 137 0.94 10.76 1.85
N THR A 138 1.14 11.20 0.61
CA THR A 138 1.15 10.28 -0.53
C THR A 138 2.47 10.30 -1.28
N GLY A 139 2.67 9.35 -2.21
CA GLY A 139 3.60 9.52 -3.32
C GLY A 139 3.23 10.70 -4.22
N PRO A 140 3.60 10.70 -5.52
CA PRO A 140 3.25 11.77 -6.46
C PRO A 140 1.77 11.68 -6.89
N LEU A 141 0.85 11.80 -5.93
CA LEU A 141 -0.58 11.66 -6.11
C LEU A 141 -1.29 12.89 -5.56
N THR A 142 -2.24 13.43 -6.31
CA THR A 142 -3.15 14.48 -5.84
C THR A 142 -4.56 13.92 -5.74
N LYS A 143 -5.23 14.17 -4.61
CA LYS A 143 -6.61 13.76 -4.38
C LYS A 143 -7.40 14.94 -3.82
N PRO A 144 -8.71 15.04 -4.12
CA PRO A 144 -9.53 16.08 -3.55
C PRO A 144 -9.58 15.91 -2.03
N ALA A 145 -9.64 17.03 -1.32
CA ALA A 145 -9.87 17.04 0.11
C ALA A 145 -11.24 16.39 0.43
N PRO A 146 -11.36 15.65 1.54
CA PRO A 146 -12.66 15.21 2.04
C PRO A 146 -13.50 16.41 2.47
N GLU A 147 -14.82 16.23 2.55
CA GLU A 147 -15.69 17.20 3.20
C GLU A 147 -15.35 17.29 4.69
N LEU A 148 -15.15 18.50 5.19
CA LEU A 148 -14.78 18.77 6.58
C LEU A 148 -15.98 19.33 7.34
N VAL A 149 -16.14 18.91 8.60
CA VAL A 149 -17.07 19.55 9.53
C VAL A 149 -16.34 20.48 10.49
N ALA A 150 -17.09 21.29 11.25
CA ALA A 150 -16.53 22.21 12.22
C ALA A 150 -15.63 21.48 13.23
N GLY A 151 -14.46 22.05 13.51
CA GLY A 151 -13.46 21.43 14.38
C GLY A 151 -12.54 20.43 13.69
N GLN A 152 -12.63 20.31 12.36
CA GLN A 152 -11.75 19.45 11.56
C GLN A 152 -10.82 20.25 10.65
N ARG A 153 -9.59 19.77 10.47
CA ARG A 153 -8.64 20.27 9.47
C ARG A 153 -8.13 19.13 8.61
N TYR A 154 -7.80 19.44 7.37
CA TYR A 154 -7.18 18.50 6.45
C TYR A 154 -5.96 19.10 5.78
N SER A 155 -4.94 18.28 5.59
CA SER A 155 -3.79 18.59 4.75
C SER A 155 -3.45 17.40 3.87
N HIS A 156 -3.00 17.70 2.65
CA HIS A 156 -2.42 16.72 1.73
C HIS A 156 -0.97 17.10 1.48
N LEU A 157 -0.05 16.25 1.90
CA LEU A 157 1.38 16.38 1.64
C LEU A 157 1.85 15.27 0.70
N VAL A 158 2.96 15.51 0.01
CA VAL A 158 3.67 14.43 -0.69
C VAL A 158 4.93 14.05 0.07
N TRP A 159 5.39 12.81 -0.08
CA TRP A 159 6.59 12.32 0.59
C TRP A 159 7.84 13.18 0.34
N SER A 160 7.94 13.82 -0.83
CA SER A 160 9.04 14.76 -1.13
C SER A 160 9.03 16.01 -0.25
N ASP A 161 7.88 16.41 0.31
CA ASP A 161 7.79 17.53 1.26
C ASP A 161 8.19 17.09 2.68
N VAL A 162 7.97 15.81 3.00
CA VAL A 162 8.27 15.23 4.32
C VAL A 162 9.75 14.88 4.47
N LEU A 163 10.41 14.42 3.39
CA LEU A 163 11.82 14.00 3.43
C LEU A 163 12.77 15.09 3.98
N PRO A 164 12.68 16.38 3.57
CA PRO A 164 13.49 17.43 4.16
C PRO A 164 13.37 17.55 5.69
N LEU A 165 12.20 17.22 6.26
CA LEU A 165 12.01 17.23 7.72
C LEU A 165 12.79 16.09 8.39
N VAL A 166 12.79 14.91 7.76
CA VAL A 166 13.59 13.76 8.22
C VAL A 166 15.08 14.11 8.22
N GLU A 167 15.56 14.71 7.13
CA GLU A 167 16.96 15.15 7.00
C GLU A 167 17.31 16.26 8.00
N THR A 168 16.38 17.18 8.26
CA THR A 168 16.58 18.26 9.25
C THR A 168 16.76 17.72 10.66
N VAL A 169 15.98 16.71 11.06
CA VAL A 169 15.99 16.19 12.42
C VAL A 169 17.11 15.17 12.64
N TRP A 170 17.34 14.27 11.68
CA TRP A 170 18.24 13.13 11.85
C TRP A 170 19.43 13.12 10.88
N GLY A 171 19.50 14.01 9.89
CA GLY A 171 20.54 13.97 8.85
C GLY A 171 21.96 14.27 9.35
N SER A 172 22.11 14.94 10.49
CA SER A 172 23.40 15.20 11.13
C SER A 172 23.69 14.29 12.33
N GLU A 173 22.86 13.27 12.57
CA GLU A 173 23.07 12.34 13.67
C GLU A 173 24.32 11.46 13.43
N SER A 174 25.14 11.33 14.47
CA SER A 174 26.40 10.59 14.45
C SER A 174 26.24 9.08 14.62
N ARG A 175 25.12 8.64 15.21
CA ARG A 175 24.78 7.23 15.41
C ARG A 175 24.61 6.53 14.05
N PRO A 176 25.48 5.55 13.70
CA PRO A 176 25.41 4.87 12.41
C PRO A 176 24.07 4.17 12.16
N GLU A 177 23.44 3.64 13.21
CA GLU A 177 22.13 3.00 13.13
C GLU A 177 21.05 3.98 12.68
N VAL A 178 21.03 5.23 13.17
CA VAL A 178 20.07 6.26 12.75
C VAL A 178 20.33 6.65 11.30
N GLY A 179 21.60 6.85 10.94
CA GLY A 179 22.02 7.19 9.58
C GLY A 179 21.53 6.17 8.54
N SER A 180 21.55 4.87 8.87
CA SER A 180 21.04 3.82 7.97
C SER A 180 19.53 3.95 7.69
N TYR A 181 18.73 4.33 8.68
CA TYR A 181 17.29 4.54 8.51
C TYR A 181 16.99 5.79 7.68
N VAL A 182 17.69 6.89 7.97
CA VAL A 182 17.55 8.14 7.20
C VAL A 182 17.90 7.90 5.73
N GLN A 183 19.01 7.21 5.46
CA GLN A 183 19.42 6.88 4.10
C GLN A 183 18.40 5.97 3.41
N ALA A 184 17.87 4.96 4.11
CA ALA A 184 16.90 4.06 3.52
C ALA A 184 15.57 4.77 3.20
N VAL A 185 15.07 5.63 4.11
CA VAL A 185 13.90 6.47 3.87
C VAL A 185 14.13 7.39 2.67
N ALA A 186 15.26 8.10 2.62
CA ALA A 186 15.61 9.00 1.52
C ALA A 186 15.67 8.26 0.17
N ASN A 187 16.25 7.06 0.15
CA ASN A 187 16.34 6.21 -1.03
C ASN A 187 14.97 5.76 -1.53
N VAL A 188 14.03 5.43 -0.64
CA VAL A 188 12.68 5.02 -1.04
C VAL A 188 11.89 6.21 -1.54
N VAL A 189 11.84 7.30 -0.77
CA VAL A 189 11.07 8.50 -1.11
C VAL A 189 11.52 9.07 -2.46
N SER A 190 12.84 9.19 -2.68
CA SER A 190 13.41 9.73 -3.92
C SER A 190 13.09 8.89 -5.17
N ASN A 191 12.65 7.66 -5.00
CA ASN A 191 12.40 6.70 -6.07
C ASN A 191 10.93 6.30 -6.20
N LEU A 192 10.03 6.84 -5.37
CA LEU A 192 8.59 6.52 -5.44
C LEU A 192 8.00 6.75 -6.85
N ALA A 193 8.47 7.78 -7.54
CA ALA A 193 8.05 8.13 -8.91
C ALA A 193 8.87 7.45 -10.02
N ARG A 194 9.98 6.76 -9.68
CA ARG A 194 10.97 6.28 -10.66
C ARG A 194 11.05 4.76 -10.74
N LEU A 195 10.97 4.09 -9.59
CA LEU A 195 11.16 2.65 -9.49
C LEU A 195 9.84 1.98 -9.16
N ARG A 196 9.62 0.81 -9.75
CA ARG A 196 8.55 -0.10 -9.33
C ARG A 196 8.85 -0.68 -7.95
N PRO A 197 7.86 -1.16 -7.19
CA PRO A 197 8.10 -1.71 -5.85
C PRO A 197 9.18 -2.79 -5.79
N MET A 198 9.23 -3.69 -6.79
CA MET A 198 10.26 -4.73 -6.86
C MET A 198 11.66 -4.16 -7.16
N GLU A 199 11.76 -3.18 -8.07
CA GLU A 199 13.03 -2.53 -8.42
C GLU A 199 13.57 -1.72 -7.25
N GLN A 200 12.69 -1.05 -6.50
CA GLN A 200 13.03 -0.36 -5.27
C GLN A 200 13.66 -1.32 -4.25
N ARG A 201 13.03 -2.49 -4.08
CA ARG A 201 13.51 -3.50 -3.15
C ARG A 201 14.88 -4.02 -3.56
N LEU A 202 15.08 -4.31 -4.84
CA LEU A 202 16.38 -4.74 -5.38
C LEU A 202 17.45 -3.66 -5.21
N ALA A 203 17.10 -2.39 -5.41
CA ALA A 203 18.02 -1.28 -5.25
C ALA A 203 18.51 -1.11 -3.81
N LEU A 204 17.67 -1.42 -2.80
CA LEU A 204 18.04 -1.28 -1.39
C LEU A 204 18.70 -2.55 -0.81
N VAL A 205 18.18 -3.72 -1.17
CA VAL A 205 18.54 -5.00 -0.53
C VAL A 205 19.64 -5.74 -1.30
N GLY A 206 19.93 -5.33 -2.55
CA GLY A 206 20.79 -6.04 -3.49
C GLY A 206 20.07 -7.21 -4.18
N GLU A 207 20.82 -8.03 -4.92
CA GLU A 207 20.28 -9.29 -5.47
C GLU A 207 19.67 -10.12 -4.35
N VAL A 208 18.39 -10.45 -4.48
CA VAL A 208 17.74 -11.41 -3.58
C VAL A 208 18.41 -12.76 -3.85
N PRO A 209 19.04 -13.41 -2.84
CA PRO A 209 19.56 -14.76 -3.03
C PRO A 209 18.41 -15.63 -3.52
N VAL A 210 18.57 -16.17 -4.73
CA VAL A 210 17.71 -17.25 -5.21
C VAL A 210 17.96 -18.40 -4.26
N ASP A 211 16.96 -18.76 -3.45
CA ASP A 211 17.06 -19.91 -2.56
C ASP A 211 17.49 -21.14 -3.40
N PRO A 212 18.65 -21.77 -3.15
CA PRO A 212 19.06 -22.95 -3.88
C PRO A 212 18.33 -24.22 -3.40
N ALA A 213 17.40 -24.11 -2.45
CA ALA A 213 16.63 -25.24 -1.93
C ALA A 213 15.29 -25.39 -2.68
N GLY A 214 15.38 -25.90 -3.90
CA GLY A 214 14.23 -26.26 -4.73
C GLY A 214 14.60 -27.28 -5.80
N GLU A 215 15.42 -28.28 -5.47
CA GLU A 215 15.52 -29.52 -6.24
C GLU A 215 14.16 -30.22 -6.17
N ALA A 216 13.37 -30.15 -7.24
CA ALA A 216 13.31 -31.09 -8.35
C ALA A 216 12.21 -32.13 -8.12
N ASP A 217 11.00 -31.81 -8.58
CA ASP A 217 10.17 -32.80 -9.25
C ASP A 217 10.16 -32.45 -10.74
N GLU A 218 10.67 -33.39 -11.54
CA GLU A 218 10.85 -33.29 -12.98
C GLU A 218 9.53 -32.99 -13.70
N VAL A 219 9.46 -31.83 -14.36
CA VAL A 219 8.73 -31.69 -15.62
C VAL A 219 9.64 -30.94 -16.59
N THR A 220 9.91 -31.61 -17.70
CA THR A 220 10.89 -31.26 -18.74
C THR A 220 10.71 -29.87 -19.36
N PRO A 221 11.80 -29.26 -19.87
CA PRO A 221 11.85 -27.85 -20.23
C PRO A 221 11.46 -27.63 -21.70
N GLU A 222 10.36 -26.90 -21.93
CA GLU A 222 10.16 -26.19 -23.19
C GLU A 222 10.08 -24.68 -22.93
N THR A 223 11.24 -24.04 -23.13
CA THR A 223 11.44 -22.65 -23.58
C THR A 223 10.23 -21.70 -23.43
N SER A 224 10.08 -21.15 -22.22
CA SER A 224 9.29 -19.93 -22.01
C SER A 224 10.05 -18.73 -22.58
N ARG A 225 9.94 -18.52 -23.89
CA ARG A 225 10.15 -17.20 -24.49
C ARG A 225 9.00 -16.32 -24.02
N SER A 226 9.29 -15.35 -23.16
CA SER A 226 8.42 -14.22 -22.86
C SER A 226 8.12 -13.47 -24.16
N GLN A 227 7.03 -13.83 -24.83
CA GLN A 227 6.45 -12.99 -25.87
C GLN A 227 5.69 -11.87 -25.16
N GLN A 228 6.19 -10.65 -25.33
CA GLN A 228 5.44 -9.43 -25.05
C GLN A 228 4.09 -9.54 -25.79
N GLN A 229 3.00 -9.66 -25.04
CA GLN A 229 1.65 -9.65 -25.61
C GLN A 229 1.27 -8.23 -26.00
N GLU A 230 0.77 -8.05 -27.22
CA GLU A 230 0.10 -6.81 -27.62
C GLU A 230 -1.21 -6.65 -26.83
N PRO A 231 -1.61 -5.41 -26.49
CA PRO A 231 -2.85 -5.14 -25.79
C PRO A 231 -4.03 -5.37 -26.73
N THR A 232 -4.62 -6.56 -26.68
CA THR A 232 -5.93 -6.80 -27.27
C THR A 232 -7.01 -6.64 -26.20
N ASP A 233 -7.83 -5.61 -26.33
CA ASP A 233 -9.04 -5.35 -25.54
C ASP A 233 -10.13 -6.45 -25.70
N ASP A 234 -9.87 -7.48 -26.52
CA ASP A 234 -10.80 -8.57 -26.78
C ASP A 234 -10.66 -9.70 -25.74
N LEU A 235 -11.41 -9.56 -24.64
CA LEU A 235 -11.51 -10.55 -23.56
C LEU A 235 -11.95 -11.93 -24.06
N LEU A 236 -12.78 -11.99 -25.11
CA LEU A 236 -13.26 -13.26 -25.66
C LEU A 236 -12.17 -13.95 -26.50
N ALA A 237 -11.35 -13.18 -27.23
CA ALA A 237 -10.19 -13.72 -27.93
C ALA A 237 -9.17 -14.34 -26.96
N LEU A 238 -8.92 -13.69 -25.81
CA LEU A 238 -8.05 -14.25 -24.77
C LEU A 238 -8.63 -15.53 -24.17
N ALA A 239 -9.94 -15.57 -23.92
CA ALA A 239 -10.61 -16.77 -23.44
C ALA A 239 -10.49 -17.91 -24.47
N ARG A 240 -10.72 -17.65 -25.77
CA ARG A 240 -10.57 -18.64 -26.84
C ARG A 240 -9.14 -19.16 -26.97
N ALA A 241 -8.15 -18.27 -26.88
CA ALA A 241 -6.74 -18.67 -26.91
C ALA A 241 -6.39 -19.59 -25.73
N THR A 242 -6.83 -19.24 -24.52
CA THR A 242 -6.68 -20.08 -23.31
C THR A 242 -7.42 -21.40 -23.41
N ALA A 243 -8.60 -21.43 -24.04
CA ALA A 243 -9.33 -22.66 -24.29
C ALA A 243 -8.56 -23.58 -25.25
N SER A 244 -7.95 -23.00 -26.29
CA SER A 244 -7.22 -23.73 -27.33
C SER A 244 -5.95 -24.41 -26.79
N ASP A 245 -5.13 -23.69 -26.03
CA ASP A 245 -3.79 -24.18 -25.63
C ASP A 245 -3.64 -24.47 -24.13
N GLY A 246 -4.65 -24.14 -23.32
CA GLY A 246 -4.62 -24.33 -21.87
C GLY A 246 -3.67 -23.40 -21.10
N ARG A 247 -2.97 -22.47 -21.79
CA ARG A 247 -2.04 -21.54 -21.14
C ARG A 247 -2.80 -20.40 -20.48
N GLN A 248 -2.43 -20.11 -19.23
CA GLN A 248 -3.01 -18.99 -18.49
C GLN A 248 -2.62 -17.66 -19.15
N ARG A 249 -3.57 -16.73 -19.22
CA ARG A 249 -3.37 -15.38 -19.76
C ARG A 249 -3.91 -14.34 -18.78
N GLY A 250 -3.37 -13.13 -18.81
CA GLY A 250 -3.78 -12.03 -17.97
C GLY A 250 -4.20 -10.81 -18.78
N VAL A 251 -5.07 -9.98 -18.19
CA VAL A 251 -5.38 -8.61 -18.62
C VAL A 251 -5.18 -7.70 -17.42
N GLY A 252 -4.37 -6.66 -17.62
CA GLY A 252 -4.14 -5.64 -16.62
C GLY A 252 -5.30 -4.68 -16.50
N ALA A 253 -5.38 -3.97 -15.38
CA ALA A 253 -6.32 -2.87 -15.21
C ALA A 253 -5.68 -1.76 -14.36
N ALA A 254 -6.11 -0.52 -14.58
CA ALA A 254 -5.61 0.64 -13.85
C ALA A 254 -6.20 0.75 -12.44
N SER A 255 -7.29 0.03 -12.14
CA SER A 255 -7.94 0.02 -10.83
C SER A 255 -8.61 -1.33 -10.50
N PRO A 256 -8.87 -1.64 -9.21
CA PRO A 256 -9.63 -2.83 -8.81
C PRO A 256 -11.09 -2.82 -9.28
N GLU A 257 -11.72 -1.64 -9.36
CA GLU A 257 -13.08 -1.48 -9.87
C GLU A 257 -13.18 -1.87 -11.35
N ASP A 258 -12.15 -1.52 -12.14
CA ASP A 258 -12.05 -1.91 -13.55
C ASP A 258 -11.94 -3.43 -13.69
N LEU A 259 -11.18 -4.11 -12.81
CA LEU A 259 -11.08 -5.57 -12.83
C LEU A 259 -12.42 -6.27 -12.60
N THR A 260 -13.26 -5.72 -11.73
CA THR A 260 -14.60 -6.28 -11.49
C THR A 260 -15.46 -6.15 -12.74
N SER A 261 -15.42 -4.98 -13.39
CA SER A 261 -16.13 -4.72 -14.64
C SER A 261 -15.64 -5.62 -15.78
N LEU A 262 -14.32 -5.75 -15.95
CA LEU A 262 -13.70 -6.63 -16.94
C LEU A 262 -14.04 -8.10 -16.68
N LYS A 263 -14.05 -8.53 -15.41
CA LYS A 263 -14.42 -9.90 -15.05
C LYS A 263 -15.86 -10.21 -15.45
N GLU A 264 -16.80 -9.34 -15.11
CA GLU A 264 -18.21 -9.56 -15.45
C GLU A 264 -18.46 -9.47 -16.97
N ALA A 265 -17.78 -8.56 -17.68
CA ALA A 265 -17.81 -8.51 -19.14
C ALA A 265 -17.26 -9.81 -19.78
N ALA A 266 -16.13 -10.31 -19.30
CA ALA A 266 -15.54 -11.57 -19.75
C ALA A 266 -16.48 -12.76 -19.49
N ARG A 267 -17.10 -12.82 -18.29
CA ARG A 267 -18.08 -13.88 -17.96
C ARG A 267 -19.29 -13.83 -18.88
N SER A 268 -19.83 -12.65 -19.13
CA SER A 268 -20.97 -12.46 -20.03
C SER A 268 -20.63 -12.92 -21.46
N ALA A 269 -19.48 -12.52 -21.99
CA ALA A 269 -19.02 -12.92 -23.33
C ALA A 269 -18.80 -14.44 -23.43
N ILE A 270 -18.16 -15.07 -22.44
CA ILE A 270 -17.98 -16.53 -22.39
C ILE A 270 -19.35 -17.24 -22.23
N ASN A 271 -20.30 -16.63 -21.54
CA ASN A 271 -21.64 -17.20 -21.41
C ASN A 271 -22.50 -17.10 -22.68
N ALA A 272 -22.12 -16.25 -23.63
CA ALA A 272 -22.83 -16.08 -24.89
C ALA A 272 -22.35 -17.02 -26.01
N VAL A 273 -21.20 -17.68 -25.87
CA VAL A 273 -20.73 -18.64 -26.90
C VAL A 273 -21.60 -19.91 -26.95
N ALA A 274 -21.46 -20.74 -27.98
CA ALA A 274 -22.23 -21.99 -28.08
C ALA A 274 -21.97 -22.91 -26.87
N VAL A 275 -22.93 -23.78 -26.54
CA VAL A 275 -22.85 -24.66 -25.34
C VAL A 275 -21.72 -25.69 -25.48
N ASP A 276 -21.40 -26.10 -26.70
CA ASP A 276 -20.35 -27.03 -27.06
C ASP A 276 -18.99 -26.37 -27.34
N ASP A 277 -18.91 -25.03 -27.26
CA ASP A 277 -17.67 -24.30 -27.49
C ASP A 277 -16.69 -24.52 -26.30
N PRO A 278 -15.42 -24.93 -26.55
CA PRO A 278 -14.44 -25.19 -25.50
C PRO A 278 -14.12 -23.95 -24.62
N THR A 279 -14.45 -22.75 -25.09
CA THR A 279 -14.31 -21.50 -24.32
C THR A 279 -15.17 -21.48 -23.05
N ARG A 280 -16.26 -22.27 -22.99
CA ARG A 280 -17.09 -22.47 -21.79
C ARG A 280 -16.33 -23.04 -20.59
N PHE A 281 -15.17 -23.64 -20.82
CA PHE A 281 -14.30 -24.20 -19.78
C PHE A 281 -13.27 -23.20 -19.25
N VAL A 282 -13.26 -21.96 -19.74
CA VAL A 282 -12.36 -20.92 -19.26
C VAL A 282 -13.07 -20.05 -18.23
N MET A 283 -12.40 -19.81 -17.10
CA MET A 283 -12.89 -18.92 -16.06
C MET A 283 -12.01 -17.67 -15.98
N PRO A 284 -12.60 -16.46 -16.10
CA PRO A 284 -11.95 -15.22 -15.72
C PRO A 284 -12.02 -15.04 -14.19
N TRP A 285 -10.88 -14.78 -13.56
CA TRP A 285 -10.78 -14.60 -12.10
C TRP A 285 -9.72 -13.56 -11.75
N VAL A 286 -9.92 -12.85 -10.65
CA VAL A 286 -8.97 -11.80 -10.22
C VAL A 286 -7.83 -12.47 -9.47
N TRP A 287 -6.62 -12.35 -10.01
CA TRP A 287 -5.41 -12.65 -9.28
C TRP A 287 -5.05 -11.45 -8.42
N ASP A 288 -4.77 -11.72 -7.16
CA ASP A 288 -4.38 -10.76 -6.13
C ASP A 288 -3.10 -11.30 -5.50
N ALA A 289 -1.98 -10.57 -5.64
CA ALA A 289 -0.66 -10.97 -5.19
C ALA A 289 -0.60 -11.23 -3.67
N SER A 290 -1.49 -10.61 -2.89
CA SER A 290 -1.55 -10.77 -1.43
C SER A 290 -2.28 -12.05 -0.99
N LYS A 291 -3.20 -12.55 -1.82
CA LYS A 291 -4.09 -13.69 -1.49
C LYS A 291 -3.81 -14.94 -2.32
N THR A 292 -3.21 -14.75 -3.48
CA THR A 292 -3.04 -15.81 -4.48
C THR A 292 -1.57 -15.98 -4.80
N GLY A 293 -1.11 -17.23 -4.75
CA GLY A 293 0.26 -17.56 -5.14
C GLY A 293 0.51 -17.34 -6.64
N GLY A 294 1.78 -17.50 -7.04
CA GLY A 294 2.23 -17.35 -8.42
C GLY A 294 2.80 -15.95 -8.73
N ARG A 295 3.23 -15.75 -9.99
CA ARG A 295 3.78 -14.49 -10.49
C ARG A 295 2.77 -13.82 -11.41
N ALA A 296 2.70 -12.49 -11.42
CA ALA A 296 1.89 -11.71 -12.34
C ALA A 296 2.17 -12.08 -13.81
N LEU A 297 1.15 -12.03 -14.65
CA LEU A 297 1.23 -12.27 -16.10
C LEU A 297 1.24 -10.98 -16.92
N THR A 298 0.85 -9.87 -16.31
CA THR A 298 0.74 -8.55 -16.94
C THR A 298 1.63 -7.52 -16.26
N ALA A 299 1.84 -6.38 -16.93
CA ALA A 299 2.60 -5.27 -16.37
C ALA A 299 1.86 -4.69 -15.15
N GLU A 300 0.54 -4.54 -15.27
CA GLU A 300 -0.36 -4.03 -14.24
C GLU A 300 -0.46 -4.98 -13.05
N GLY A 301 -0.53 -6.30 -13.28
CA GLY A 301 -0.46 -7.29 -12.20
C GLY A 301 0.85 -7.21 -11.44
N THR A 302 1.95 -6.89 -12.13
CA THR A 302 3.25 -6.66 -11.50
C THR A 302 3.28 -5.31 -10.75
N GLU A 303 2.64 -4.28 -11.30
CA GLU A 303 2.64 -2.90 -10.79
C GLU A 303 1.70 -2.70 -9.60
N PHE A 304 0.46 -3.15 -9.71
CA PHE A 304 -0.61 -2.91 -8.75
C PHE A 304 -0.92 -4.13 -7.87
N GLY A 305 -0.35 -5.29 -8.18
CA GLY A 305 -0.57 -6.53 -7.43
C GLY A 305 -1.92 -7.19 -7.73
N TYR A 306 -2.61 -6.77 -8.80
CA TYR A 306 -3.85 -7.38 -9.23
C TYR A 306 -3.99 -7.41 -10.76
N GLU A 307 -4.57 -8.48 -11.30
CA GLU A 307 -4.88 -8.62 -12.73
C GLU A 307 -6.05 -9.58 -12.94
N LEU A 308 -6.72 -9.50 -14.10
CA LEU A 308 -7.72 -10.48 -14.49
C LEU A 308 -7.04 -11.65 -15.20
N ARG A 309 -7.18 -12.87 -14.68
CA ARG A 309 -6.63 -14.07 -15.29
C ARG A 309 -7.69 -14.95 -15.93
N PHE A 310 -7.31 -15.58 -17.04
CA PHE A 310 -8.08 -16.59 -17.74
C PHE A 310 -7.42 -17.94 -17.53
N SER A 311 -8.13 -18.88 -16.91
CA SER A 311 -7.65 -20.24 -16.66
C SER A 311 -8.63 -21.27 -17.21
N ARG A 312 -8.13 -22.35 -17.82
CA ARG A 312 -8.95 -23.47 -18.29
C ARG A 312 -9.18 -24.49 -17.18
N TYR A 313 -10.42 -24.97 -17.05
CA TYR A 313 -10.85 -25.97 -16.07
C TYR A 313 -11.39 -27.22 -16.75
N LYS A 314 -11.40 -28.35 -16.03
CA LYS A 314 -11.95 -29.62 -16.53
C LYS A 314 -13.48 -29.68 -16.50
N THR A 315 -14.10 -28.83 -15.70
CA THR A 315 -15.55 -28.73 -15.54
C THR A 315 -15.99 -27.29 -15.76
N ILE A 316 -17.18 -27.10 -16.32
CA ILE A 316 -17.77 -25.78 -16.56
C ILE A 316 -17.95 -25.10 -15.20
N GLN A 317 -17.27 -23.97 -15.02
CA GLN A 317 -17.33 -23.19 -13.79
C GLN A 317 -18.35 -22.05 -13.87
N ILE A 318 -18.68 -21.59 -15.08
CA ILE A 318 -19.65 -20.52 -15.32
C ILE A 318 -20.97 -21.16 -15.71
N LYS A 319 -21.95 -21.13 -14.79
CA LYS A 319 -23.32 -21.58 -15.07
C LYS A 319 -24.11 -20.42 -15.72
N PRO A 320 -25.08 -20.72 -16.61
CA PRO A 320 -25.94 -19.72 -17.23
C PRO A 320 -26.67 -18.86 -16.21
#